data_AF-A0A940L5E3-F1
#
_entry.id   AF-A0A940L5E3-F1
#
_cell.length_a   1.000
_cell.length_b   1.000
_cell.length_c   1.000
_cell.angle_alpha   90.00
_cell.angle_beta   90.00
_cell.angle_gamma   90.00
#
_symmetry.space_group_name_H-M   'P 1'
#
loop_
_entity.id
_entity.type
_entity.pdbx_description
1 polymer ?
#
loop_
_entity_poly.entity_id
_entity_poly.type
_entity_poly.pdbx_seq_one_letter_code
_entity_poly.pdbx_strand_id
1 'polypeptide(L)'
;MKKTLLALAVLITAQAHALVDMKNANYSNTWIDMDVPGTGYDLKIIRTYNSRSLFNGMFGFGWCSDFETSMEINAEGNLKVKECGGGLEVTYSPREVTRKDVENTIAQIINKMKTEKKVGVTEAYINGLKTSLLEDDNARSELAHKYGIVVPVKEGTKFYANGKEVENITFNKTYYTRTLADGSNQRFSPQGKLTHIYDKNGNYLKFEYDKDVVAKVEDNAGRRLNFKYYQNKKVKSITGPNGLNVDYKFANLDDLSSVKNAWQKTYTYEYDDLHNLTKASWPDKTFISIKYDKQKDWVTAFADRDKCVESYKYEFSQNDPNNHYWSSVKKVCGKEVVADNKYEFWHQQRPDGQYFLQRVMTTVNGNVTDIS
;
A
#
# COMPACT_ATOMS: atom_id res chain seq x y z
N MET A 1 -27.74 -50.43 -2.78
CA MET A 1 -27.16 -49.47 -3.74
C MET A 1 -26.53 -48.31 -2.96
N LYS A 2 -25.21 -48.35 -2.72
CA LYS A 2 -24.45 -47.27 -2.06
C LYS A 2 -24.02 -46.28 -3.14
N LYS A 3 -24.47 -45.02 -3.06
CA LYS A 3 -23.98 -43.93 -3.90
C LYS A 3 -22.74 -43.33 -3.22
N THR A 4 -21.57 -43.57 -3.80
CA THR A 4 -20.31 -42.93 -3.41
C THR A 4 -20.30 -41.52 -4.00
N LEU A 5 -20.32 -40.50 -3.15
CA LEU A 5 -20.12 -39.10 -3.56
C LEU A 5 -18.61 -38.92 -3.82
N LEU A 6 -18.23 -38.71 -5.08
CA LEU A 6 -16.86 -38.39 -5.45
C LEU A 6 -16.62 -36.91 -5.12
N ALA A 7 -15.86 -36.63 -4.06
CA ALA A 7 -15.38 -35.29 -3.77
C ALA A 7 -14.31 -34.93 -4.81
N LEU A 8 -14.66 -34.05 -5.74
CA LEU A 8 -13.72 -33.50 -6.72
C LEU A 8 -12.82 -32.49 -5.98
N ALA A 9 -11.64 -32.93 -5.58
CA ALA A 9 -10.58 -32.03 -5.12
C ALA A 9 -10.13 -31.19 -6.31
N VAL A 10 -10.61 -29.95 -6.39
CA VAL A 10 -10.08 -28.95 -7.33
C VAL A 10 -8.69 -28.56 -6.83
N LEU A 11 -7.68 -29.24 -7.34
CA LEU A 11 -6.30 -28.78 -7.30
C LEU A 11 -6.21 -27.52 -8.17
N ILE A 12 -6.34 -26.36 -7.55
CA ILE A 12 -5.95 -25.10 -8.18
C ILE A 12 -4.42 -25.14 -8.27
N THR A 13 -3.90 -25.57 -9.41
CA THR A 13 -2.50 -25.31 -9.77
C THR A 13 -2.39 -23.82 -10.02
N ALA A 14 -2.11 -23.06 -8.97
CA ALA A 14 -1.73 -21.66 -9.11
C ALA A 14 -0.40 -21.64 -9.87
N GLN A 15 -0.44 -21.43 -11.19
CA GLN A 15 0.73 -20.94 -11.90
C GLN A 15 1.07 -19.59 -11.27
N ALA A 16 2.11 -19.57 -10.44
CA ALA A 16 2.62 -18.35 -9.84
C ALA A 16 3.21 -17.49 -10.96
N HIS A 17 2.37 -16.60 -11.52
CA HIS A 17 2.82 -15.46 -12.30
C HIS A 17 3.63 -14.55 -11.37
N ALA A 18 4.71 -13.97 -11.91
CA ALA A 18 5.76 -13.23 -11.19
C ALA A 18 5.24 -12.40 -10.00
N LEU A 19 5.74 -12.70 -8.80
CA LEU A 19 5.48 -11.94 -7.55
C LEU A 19 6.34 -10.68 -7.44
N VAL A 20 7.36 -10.57 -8.31
CA VAL A 20 8.21 -9.39 -8.45
C VAL A 20 7.79 -8.62 -9.69
N ASP A 21 7.48 -7.33 -9.52
CA ASP A 21 7.11 -6.44 -10.61
C ASP A 21 8.37 -6.03 -11.39
N MET A 22 8.39 -6.36 -12.68
CA MET A 22 9.55 -6.13 -13.55
C MET A 22 9.77 -4.66 -13.90
N LYS A 23 8.78 -3.79 -13.68
CA LYS A 23 8.92 -2.35 -13.91
C LYS A 23 9.64 -1.67 -12.76
N ASN A 24 9.41 -2.12 -11.53
CA ASN A 24 9.86 -1.41 -10.32
C ASN A 24 10.59 -2.29 -9.31
N ALA A 25 10.91 -3.55 -9.60
CA ALA A 25 11.63 -4.45 -8.69
C ALA A 25 10.93 -4.72 -7.35
N ASN A 26 9.62 -4.47 -7.26
CA ASN A 26 8.84 -4.66 -6.04
C ASN A 26 8.38 -6.10 -5.89
N TYR A 27 8.62 -6.71 -4.73
CA TYR A 27 7.96 -7.95 -4.34
C TYR A 27 6.71 -7.65 -3.53
N SER A 28 5.57 -8.22 -3.94
CA SER A 28 4.32 -8.16 -3.18
C SER A 28 3.72 -9.54 -2.98
N ASN A 29 3.18 -9.77 -1.79
CA ASN A 29 2.47 -11.01 -1.46
C ASN A 29 1.40 -10.75 -0.40
N THR A 30 0.35 -11.57 -0.38
CA THR A 30 -0.82 -11.39 0.48
C THR A 30 -1.10 -12.66 1.27
N TRP A 31 -1.43 -12.50 2.55
CA TRP A 31 -1.74 -13.58 3.47
C TRP A 31 -3.08 -13.35 4.14
N ILE A 32 -3.85 -14.42 4.29
CA ILE A 32 -5.10 -14.45 5.04
C ILE A 32 -4.82 -15.12 6.38
N ASP A 33 -5.01 -14.37 7.46
CA ASP A 33 -4.77 -14.87 8.82
C ASP A 33 -6.05 -15.34 9.51
N MET A 34 -7.20 -14.80 9.10
CA MET A 34 -8.52 -15.20 9.58
C MET A 34 -9.54 -14.98 8.47
N ASP A 35 -10.49 -15.90 8.33
CA ASP A 35 -11.64 -15.76 7.45
C ASP A 35 -12.88 -16.30 8.15
N VAL A 36 -13.87 -15.42 8.37
CA VAL A 36 -15.17 -15.80 8.93
C VAL A 36 -16.26 -15.42 7.91
N PRO A 37 -16.74 -16.41 7.14
CA PRO A 37 -17.74 -16.17 6.10
C PRO A 37 -19.02 -15.56 6.67
N GLY A 38 -19.57 -14.55 5.98
CA GLY A 38 -20.77 -13.82 6.41
C GLY A 38 -21.83 -13.68 5.33
N THR A 39 -23.05 -13.34 5.74
CA THR A 39 -24.08 -12.85 4.82
C THR A 39 -23.83 -11.36 4.57
N GLY A 40 -23.04 -11.03 3.56
CA GLY A 40 -22.54 -9.68 3.30
C GLY A 40 -21.02 -9.66 3.32
N TYR A 41 -20.42 -8.97 4.29
CA TYR A 41 -18.98 -9.00 4.47
C TYR A 41 -18.50 -10.27 5.16
N ASP A 42 -17.39 -10.82 4.67
CA ASP A 42 -16.58 -11.74 5.45
C ASP A 42 -15.74 -10.93 6.45
N LEU A 43 -15.63 -11.41 7.69
CA LEU A 43 -14.64 -10.85 8.62
C LEU A 43 -13.30 -11.50 8.32
N LYS A 44 -12.53 -10.85 7.45
CA LYS A 44 -11.20 -11.30 7.04
C LYS A 44 -10.12 -10.44 7.65
N ILE A 45 -9.06 -11.09 8.13
CA ILE A 45 -7.78 -10.43 8.40
C ILE A 45 -6.85 -10.77 7.25
N ILE A 46 -6.61 -9.76 6.43
CA ILE A 46 -5.71 -9.83 5.28
C ILE A 46 -4.57 -8.87 5.54
N ARG A 47 -3.36 -9.34 5.22
CA ARG A 47 -2.16 -8.53 5.28
C ARG A 47 -1.29 -8.75 4.06
N THR A 48 -0.76 -7.65 3.55
CA THR A 48 0.01 -7.62 2.30
C THR A 48 1.38 -7.06 2.61
N TYR A 49 2.41 -7.79 2.20
CA TYR A 49 3.79 -7.30 2.23
C TYR A 49 4.10 -6.65 0.89
N ASN A 50 4.77 -5.51 0.92
CA ASN A 50 5.31 -4.84 -0.25
C ASN A 50 6.75 -4.39 0.05
N SER A 51 7.72 -4.93 -0.69
CA SER A 51 9.13 -4.71 -0.40
C SER A 51 9.63 -3.30 -0.71
N ARG A 52 8.80 -2.47 -1.37
CA ARG A 52 9.09 -1.06 -1.65
C ARG A 52 8.29 -0.10 -0.77
N SER A 53 7.51 -0.63 0.17
CA SER A 53 6.70 0.19 1.06
C SER A 53 7.49 0.54 2.32
N LEU A 54 7.56 1.85 2.61
CA LEU A 54 8.05 2.36 3.89
C LEU A 54 6.94 2.39 4.96
N PHE A 55 5.76 1.85 4.66
CA PHE A 55 4.64 1.84 5.58
C PHE A 55 4.95 0.91 6.76
N ASN A 56 4.73 1.41 7.97
CA ASN A 56 4.99 0.68 9.21
C ASN A 56 3.71 0.62 10.06
N GLY A 57 2.79 -0.23 9.63
CA GLY A 57 1.45 -0.37 10.21
C GLY A 57 1.38 -1.28 11.44
N MET A 58 0.18 -1.77 11.74
CA MET A 58 -0.09 -2.69 12.83
C MET A 58 0.66 -4.01 12.68
N PHE A 59 0.96 -4.41 11.44
CA PHE A 59 1.70 -5.62 11.10
C PHE A 59 3.19 -5.40 10.89
N GLY A 60 3.73 -4.21 11.16
CA GLY A 60 5.15 -3.94 11.04
C GLY A 60 5.58 -3.34 9.70
N PHE A 61 6.89 -3.16 9.53
CA PHE A 61 7.47 -2.53 8.35
C PHE A 61 7.20 -3.33 7.07
N GLY A 62 6.82 -2.63 6.00
CA GLY A 62 6.49 -3.21 4.70
C GLY A 62 5.16 -3.97 4.67
N TRP A 63 4.47 -4.11 5.80
CA TRP A 63 3.19 -4.80 5.93
C TRP A 63 2.03 -3.85 6.15
N CYS A 64 0.90 -4.13 5.51
CA CYS A 64 -0.33 -3.37 5.71
C CYS A 64 -1.57 -4.23 5.72
N SER A 65 -2.68 -3.62 6.12
CA SER A 65 -4.05 -4.14 5.98
C SER A 65 -4.97 -3.10 5.37
N ASP A 66 -6.03 -3.55 4.69
CA ASP A 66 -7.10 -2.66 4.20
C ASP A 66 -7.76 -1.88 5.35
N PHE A 67 -7.69 -2.40 6.57
CA PHE A 67 -8.16 -1.75 7.80
C PHE A 67 -7.32 -0.52 8.20
N GLU A 68 -6.19 -0.30 7.55
CA GLU A 68 -5.29 0.84 7.74
C GLU A 68 -5.46 1.90 6.64
N THR A 69 -6.46 1.73 5.76
CA THR A 69 -6.83 2.76 4.79
C THR A 69 -7.14 4.06 5.52
N SER A 70 -6.54 5.15 5.08
CA SER A 70 -6.66 6.46 5.72
C SER A 70 -6.87 7.56 4.69
N MET A 71 -7.31 8.71 5.18
CA MET A 71 -7.49 9.91 4.37
C MET A 71 -6.78 11.08 5.05
N GLU A 72 -6.06 11.89 4.28
CA GLU A 72 -5.43 13.12 4.76
C GLU A 72 -5.95 14.29 3.95
N ILE A 73 -6.10 15.45 4.60
CA ILE A 73 -6.38 16.71 3.90
C ILE A 73 -5.03 17.38 3.66
N ASN A 74 -4.74 17.76 2.42
CA ASN A 74 -3.51 18.47 2.11
C ASN A 74 -3.64 19.98 2.34
N ALA A 75 -2.54 20.72 2.20
CA ALA A 75 -2.50 22.15 2.45
C ALA A 75 -3.45 22.98 1.57
N GLU A 76 -3.76 22.49 0.35
CA GLU A 76 -4.67 23.14 -0.59
C GLU A 76 -6.15 22.68 -0.43
N GLY A 77 -6.42 21.81 0.55
CA GLY A 77 -7.76 21.31 0.84
C GLY A 77 -8.20 20.11 0.00
N ASN A 78 -7.30 19.50 -0.78
CA ASN A 78 -7.56 18.23 -1.45
C ASN A 78 -7.51 17.07 -0.45
N LEU A 79 -8.12 15.95 -0.81
CA LEU A 79 -8.13 14.74 0.02
C LEU A 79 -7.19 13.70 -0.61
N LYS A 80 -6.24 13.20 0.17
CA LYS A 80 -5.34 12.12 -0.23
C LYS A 80 -5.75 10.85 0.51
N VAL A 81 -6.24 9.85 -0.22
CA VAL A 81 -6.57 8.54 0.34
C VAL A 81 -5.36 7.62 0.16
N LYS A 82 -4.91 7.01 1.26
CA LYS A 82 -3.82 6.04 1.28
C LYS A 82 -4.40 4.65 1.52
N GLU A 83 -4.22 3.75 0.56
CA GLU A 83 -4.68 2.36 0.63
C GLU A 83 -3.51 1.40 0.92
N CYS A 84 -3.84 0.21 1.43
CA CYS A 84 -2.83 -0.83 1.66
C CYS A 84 -2.20 -1.32 0.35
N GLY A 85 -0.92 -1.70 0.43
CA GLY A 85 -0.32 -2.69 -0.47
C GLY A 85 0.71 -2.12 -1.42
N GLY A 86 0.83 -0.80 -1.51
CA GLY A 86 1.85 -0.19 -2.37
C GLY A 86 1.98 1.32 -2.29
N GLY A 87 1.46 1.95 -1.23
CA GLY A 87 1.42 3.41 -1.16
C GLY A 87 0.61 3.99 -2.32
N LEU A 88 -0.45 3.30 -2.75
CA LEU A 88 -1.39 3.87 -3.70
C LEU A 88 -2.04 5.07 -3.02
N GLU A 89 -1.63 6.25 -3.44
CA GLU A 89 -2.19 7.51 -3.01
C GLU A 89 -3.11 8.01 -4.14
N VAL A 90 -4.38 8.16 -3.82
CA VAL A 90 -5.35 8.77 -4.74
C VAL A 90 -5.72 10.13 -4.20
N THR A 91 -5.39 11.17 -4.98
CA THR A 91 -5.79 12.54 -4.68
C THR A 91 -7.17 12.83 -5.27
N TYR A 92 -8.07 13.30 -4.40
CA TYR A 92 -9.39 13.78 -4.74
C TYR A 92 -9.43 15.29 -4.58
N SER A 93 -9.82 15.98 -5.65
CA SER A 93 -9.82 17.44 -5.70
C SER A 93 -11.22 17.96 -6.07
N PRO A 94 -11.67 19.09 -5.48
CA PRO A 94 -12.96 19.69 -5.86
C PRO A 94 -12.85 20.57 -7.10
N ARG A 95 -11.62 20.98 -7.43
CA ARG A 95 -11.22 21.74 -8.62
C ARG A 95 -9.74 21.48 -8.88
N GLU A 96 -9.26 21.90 -10.04
CA GLU A 96 -7.83 21.95 -10.32
C GLU A 96 -7.11 22.92 -9.36
N VAL A 97 -5.98 22.47 -8.79
CA VAL A 97 -5.09 23.29 -7.97
C VAL A 97 -4.03 23.91 -8.87
N THR A 98 -3.96 25.24 -8.87
CA THR A 98 -3.01 25.98 -9.69
C THR A 98 -1.69 26.20 -8.94
N ARG A 99 -0.60 26.44 -9.67
CA ARG A 99 0.67 26.85 -9.08
C ARG A 99 0.53 28.05 -8.15
N LYS A 100 -0.35 29.00 -8.49
CA LYS A 100 -0.63 30.19 -7.67
C LYS A 100 -1.27 29.83 -6.32
N ASP A 101 -2.13 28.81 -6.28
CA ASP A 101 -2.71 28.32 -5.03
C ASP A 101 -1.60 27.79 -4.10
N VAL A 102 -0.70 26.97 -4.63
CA VAL A 102 0.45 26.43 -3.89
C VAL A 102 1.38 27.54 -3.39
N GLU A 103 1.72 28.50 -4.25
CA GLU A 103 2.58 29.64 -3.89
C GLU A 103 1.94 30.50 -2.79
N ASN A 104 0.61 30.68 -2.80
CA ASN A 104 -0.11 31.37 -1.74
C ASN A 104 -0.04 30.62 -0.41
N THR A 105 -0.21 29.30 -0.41
CA THR A 105 -0.06 28.45 0.78
C THR A 105 1.35 28.58 1.37
N ILE A 106 2.38 28.47 0.51
CA ILE A 106 3.78 28.64 0.93
C ILE A 106 4.00 30.03 1.52
N ALA A 107 3.47 31.09 0.89
CA ALA A 107 3.58 32.44 1.42
C ALA A 107 2.97 32.57 2.83
N GLN A 108 1.83 31.93 3.09
CA GLN A 108 1.22 31.90 4.43
C GLN A 108 2.10 31.16 5.44
N ILE A 109 2.66 30.01 5.07
CA ILE A 109 3.60 29.23 5.91
C ILE A 109 4.80 30.11 6.28
N ILE A 110 5.46 30.70 5.28
CA ILE A 110 6.64 31.54 5.50
C ILE A 110 6.32 32.75 6.36
N ASN A 111 5.16 33.39 6.17
CA ASN A 111 4.73 34.51 7.00
C ASN A 111 4.57 34.09 8.46
N LYS A 112 3.89 32.97 8.73
CA LYS A 112 3.75 32.42 10.10
C LYS A 112 5.11 32.05 10.70
N MET A 113 5.99 31.40 9.95
CA MET A 113 7.37 31.11 10.38
C MET A 113 8.14 32.35 10.79
N LYS A 114 8.07 33.43 10.00
CA LYS A 114 8.76 34.71 10.32
C LYS A 114 8.23 35.34 11.61
N THR A 115 6.94 35.18 11.92
CA THR A 115 6.37 35.72 13.17
C THR A 115 6.88 35.03 14.44
N GLU A 116 7.34 33.78 14.36
CA GLU A 116 7.84 33.03 15.52
C GLU A 116 9.24 33.45 15.99
N LYS A 117 9.93 34.35 15.28
CA LYS A 117 11.28 34.88 15.62
C LYS A 117 12.31 33.80 16.00
N LYS A 118 12.28 32.63 15.34
CA LYS A 118 13.26 31.57 15.58
C LYS A 118 14.65 32.00 15.11
N VAL A 119 15.66 31.78 15.95
CA VAL A 119 17.07 32.03 15.66
C VAL A 119 17.50 31.17 14.47
N GLY A 120 18.18 31.75 13.47
CA GLY A 120 18.77 31.02 12.33
C GLY A 120 17.95 31.00 11.03
N VAL A 121 16.79 31.65 10.98
CA VAL A 121 16.00 31.78 9.73
C VAL A 121 16.63 32.87 8.84
N THR A 122 17.56 32.48 7.97
CA THR A 122 18.18 33.37 6.97
C THR A 122 17.33 33.48 5.70
N GLU A 123 17.58 34.50 4.89
CA GLU A 123 16.88 34.67 3.59
C GLU A 123 17.19 33.53 2.62
N ALA A 124 18.44 33.03 2.63
CA ALA A 124 18.85 31.85 1.86
C ALA A 124 18.07 30.59 2.29
N TYR A 125 17.91 30.36 3.60
CA TYR A 125 17.11 29.25 4.13
C TYR A 125 15.65 29.34 3.68
N ILE A 126 15.03 30.53 3.76
CA ILE A 126 13.64 30.73 3.32
C ILE A 126 13.48 30.44 1.82
N ASN A 127 14.43 30.86 0.99
CA ASN A 127 14.36 30.60 -0.44
C ASN A 127 14.51 29.10 -0.77
N GLY A 128 15.43 28.40 -0.09
CA GLY A 128 15.55 26.95 -0.22
C GLY A 128 14.29 26.21 0.22
N LEU A 129 13.69 26.63 1.35
CA LEU A 129 12.44 26.06 1.83
C LEU A 129 11.29 26.28 0.84
N LYS A 130 11.16 27.48 0.24
CA LYS A 130 10.11 27.72 -0.78
C LYS A 130 10.21 26.75 -1.95
N THR A 131 11.42 26.49 -2.46
CA THR A 131 11.63 25.51 -3.54
C THR A 131 11.22 24.11 -3.10
N SER A 132 11.67 23.67 -1.92
CA SER A 132 11.31 22.37 -1.38
C SER A 132 9.79 22.21 -1.20
N LEU A 133 9.10 23.23 -0.67
CA LEU A 133 7.65 23.17 -0.46
C LEU A 133 6.85 23.27 -1.77
N LEU A 134 7.43 23.77 -2.87
CA LEU A 134 6.78 23.71 -4.18
C LEU A 134 6.74 22.28 -4.72
N GLU A 135 7.78 21.50 -4.43
CA GLU A 135 7.98 20.15 -4.98
C GLU A 135 7.42 19.05 -4.07
N ASP A 136 7.38 19.28 -2.75
CA ASP A 136 6.94 18.31 -1.76
C ASP A 136 5.60 18.72 -1.11
N ASP A 137 4.52 18.10 -1.58
CA ASP A 137 3.16 18.25 -1.05
C ASP A 137 3.02 17.77 0.40
N ASN A 138 3.76 16.72 0.81
CA ASN A 138 3.69 16.19 2.15
C ASN A 138 4.36 17.15 3.14
N ALA A 139 5.57 17.61 2.84
CA ALA A 139 6.28 18.59 3.66
C ALA A 139 5.50 19.92 3.76
N ARG A 140 4.89 20.35 2.65
CA ARG A 140 4.02 21.54 2.63
C ARG A 140 2.80 21.36 3.52
N SER A 141 2.13 20.21 3.45
CA SER A 141 0.96 19.89 4.28
C SER A 141 1.31 19.78 5.76
N GLU A 142 2.44 19.17 6.10
CA GLU A 142 2.91 19.09 7.49
C GLU A 142 3.13 20.48 8.10
N LEU A 143 3.83 21.37 7.39
CA LEU A 143 4.04 22.74 7.85
C LEU A 143 2.75 23.55 7.89
N ALA A 144 1.87 23.41 6.89
CA ALA A 144 0.59 24.08 6.88
C ALA A 144 -0.23 23.71 8.12
N HIS A 145 -0.36 22.41 8.43
CA HIS A 145 -1.04 21.93 9.63
C HIS A 145 -0.40 22.44 10.92
N LYS A 146 0.93 22.41 11.01
CA LYS A 146 1.68 22.95 12.16
C LYS A 146 1.37 24.43 12.41
N TYR A 147 1.17 25.20 11.35
CA TYR A 147 0.85 26.63 11.42
C TYR A 147 -0.65 26.94 11.42
N GLY A 148 -1.52 25.93 11.47
CA GLY A 148 -2.97 26.08 11.43
C GLY A 148 -3.49 26.68 10.12
N ILE A 149 -2.73 26.52 9.02
CA ILE A 149 -3.13 26.93 7.68
C ILE A 149 -3.97 25.79 7.11
N VAL A 150 -5.29 25.98 7.11
CA VAL A 150 -6.25 24.97 6.67
C VAL A 150 -7.24 25.62 5.71
N VAL A 151 -7.50 24.96 4.57
CA VAL A 151 -8.58 25.34 3.68
C VAL A 151 -9.89 24.71 4.20
N PRO A 152 -10.87 25.51 4.63
CA PRO A 152 -12.11 24.96 5.16
C PRO A 152 -12.92 24.26 4.07
N VAL A 153 -13.29 23.00 4.32
CA VAL A 153 -14.19 22.23 3.44
C VAL A 153 -15.64 22.48 3.84
N LYS A 154 -16.47 22.90 2.87
CA LYS A 154 -17.90 23.12 3.10
C LYS A 154 -18.66 21.78 3.02
N GLU A 155 -19.75 21.67 3.76
CA GLU A 155 -20.67 20.55 3.60
C GLU A 155 -21.16 20.47 2.15
N GLY A 156 -21.27 19.24 1.64
CA GLY A 156 -21.71 18.98 0.28
C GLY A 156 -20.62 19.18 -0.78
N THR A 157 -19.42 19.65 -0.40
CA THR A 157 -18.28 19.65 -1.33
C THR A 157 -18.01 18.23 -1.81
N LYS A 158 -17.98 18.08 -3.13
CA LYS A 158 -17.57 16.86 -3.83
C LYS A 158 -16.14 17.00 -4.32
N PHE A 159 -15.37 15.94 -4.15
CA PHE A 159 -13.99 15.80 -4.59
C PHE A 159 -13.92 14.62 -5.55
N TYR A 160 -13.24 14.75 -6.68
CA TYR A 160 -13.16 13.71 -7.70
C TYR A 160 -11.75 13.17 -7.78
N ALA A 161 -11.61 11.84 -7.93
CA ALA A 161 -10.30 11.22 -8.10
C ALA A 161 -9.67 11.68 -9.42
N ASN A 162 -8.43 12.18 -9.34
CA ASN A 162 -7.68 12.50 -10.54
C ASN A 162 -7.47 11.23 -11.40
N GLY A 163 -7.90 11.28 -12.67
CA GLY A 163 -7.84 10.13 -13.59
C GLY A 163 -8.93 9.07 -13.40
N LYS A 164 -9.85 9.22 -12.45
CA LYS A 164 -10.99 8.30 -12.22
C LYS A 164 -12.24 9.04 -11.75
N GLU A 165 -12.83 9.88 -12.60
CA GLU A 165 -13.91 10.80 -12.21
C GLU A 165 -15.19 10.12 -11.67
N VAL A 166 -15.36 8.82 -11.91
CA VAL A 166 -16.44 8.00 -11.31
C VAL A 166 -16.28 7.83 -9.80
N GLU A 167 -15.04 7.84 -9.29
CA GLU A 167 -14.75 7.81 -7.85
C GLU A 167 -14.78 9.22 -7.27
N ASN A 168 -15.51 9.40 -6.17
CA ASN A 168 -15.64 10.71 -5.54
C ASN A 168 -15.72 10.62 -4.02
N ILE A 169 -15.42 11.72 -3.35
CA ILE A 169 -15.62 11.90 -1.91
C ILE A 169 -16.57 13.07 -1.68
N THR A 170 -17.54 12.90 -0.79
CA THR A 170 -18.45 13.98 -0.35
C THR A 170 -18.31 14.21 1.15
N PHE A 171 -18.19 15.48 1.58
CA PHE A 171 -18.15 15.85 3.00
C PHE A 171 -19.56 16.12 3.56
N ASN A 172 -19.92 15.45 4.66
CA ASN A 172 -21.23 15.56 5.33
C ASN A 172 -21.08 16.09 6.77
N LYS A 173 -20.39 17.22 6.96
CA LYS A 173 -20.06 17.89 8.25
C LYS A 173 -19.25 17.11 9.27
N THR A 174 -19.53 15.82 9.44
CA THR A 174 -19.03 14.96 10.52
C THR A 174 -18.25 13.76 9.98
N TYR A 175 -18.32 13.49 8.66
CA TYR A 175 -17.56 12.45 7.99
C TYR A 175 -17.45 12.74 6.50
N TYR A 176 -16.49 12.08 5.86
CA TYR A 176 -16.31 12.02 4.42
C TYR A 176 -16.81 10.67 3.92
N THR A 177 -17.59 10.65 2.84
CA THR A 177 -18.01 9.40 2.18
C THR A 177 -17.32 9.30 0.84
N ARG A 178 -16.46 8.30 0.66
CA ARG A 178 -15.88 7.91 -0.62
C ARG A 178 -16.79 6.89 -1.28
N THR A 179 -17.17 7.15 -2.52
CA THR A 179 -17.89 6.21 -3.39
C THR A 179 -16.93 5.70 -4.44
N LEU A 180 -16.82 4.37 -4.52
CA LEU A 180 -15.94 3.66 -5.43
C LEU A 180 -16.68 3.30 -6.72
N ALA A 181 -15.92 3.00 -7.78
CA ALA A 181 -16.47 2.70 -9.10
C ALA A 181 -17.39 1.46 -9.13
N ASP A 182 -17.21 0.54 -8.20
CA ASP A 182 -18.03 -0.68 -8.06
C ASP A 182 -19.33 -0.47 -7.26
N GLY A 183 -19.58 0.77 -6.80
CA GLY A 183 -20.74 1.14 -5.98
C GLY A 183 -20.56 0.89 -4.47
N SER A 184 -19.43 0.32 -4.04
CA SER A 184 -19.09 0.25 -2.62
C SER A 184 -18.74 1.64 -2.07
N ASN A 185 -18.80 1.81 -0.75
CA ASN A 185 -18.50 3.08 -0.10
C ASN A 185 -17.59 2.90 1.11
N GLN A 186 -16.77 3.92 1.38
CA GLN A 186 -15.99 4.02 2.62
C GLN A 186 -16.34 5.33 3.33
N ARG A 187 -16.37 5.33 4.66
CA ARG A 187 -16.55 6.55 5.45
C ARG A 187 -15.33 6.84 6.29
N PHE A 188 -14.86 8.08 6.24
CA PHE A 188 -13.75 8.56 7.06
C PHE A 188 -14.25 9.61 8.06
N SER A 189 -13.72 9.56 9.28
CA SER A 189 -13.86 10.66 10.24
C SER A 189 -13.18 11.93 9.72
N PRO A 190 -13.44 13.12 10.31
CA PRO A 190 -12.78 14.35 9.89
C PRO A 190 -11.26 14.32 10.13
N GLN A 191 -10.78 13.43 11.01
CA GLN A 191 -9.36 13.17 11.26
C GLN A 191 -8.77 12.12 10.30
N GLY A 192 -9.53 11.64 9.32
CA GLY A 192 -9.01 10.74 8.29
C GLY A 192 -9.06 9.25 8.61
N LYS A 193 -9.59 8.88 9.79
CA LYS A 193 -9.71 7.46 10.20
C LYS A 193 -10.88 6.79 9.50
N LEU A 194 -10.67 5.62 8.91
CA LEU A 194 -11.72 4.80 8.30
C LEU A 194 -12.72 4.32 9.38
N THR A 195 -13.96 4.76 9.30
CA THR A 195 -15.01 4.40 10.27
C THR A 195 -15.94 3.31 9.77
N HIS A 196 -16.13 3.21 8.45
CA HIS A 196 -16.99 2.19 7.85
C HIS A 196 -16.53 1.83 6.45
N ILE A 197 -16.77 0.58 6.07
CA ILE A 197 -16.76 0.10 4.69
C ILE A 197 -18.15 -0.47 4.41
N TYR A 198 -18.75 -0.13 3.27
CA TYR A 198 -20.04 -0.61 2.81
C TYR A 198 -19.89 -1.29 1.45
N ASP A 199 -20.57 -2.43 1.26
CA ASP A 199 -20.72 -3.00 -0.06
C ASP A 199 -21.84 -2.27 -0.83
N LYS A 200 -22.02 -2.61 -2.10
CA LYS A 200 -23.08 -2.02 -2.94
C LYS A 200 -24.50 -2.32 -2.44
N ASN A 201 -24.68 -3.31 -1.57
CA ASN A 201 -25.97 -3.71 -1.01
C ASN A 201 -26.22 -3.06 0.37
N GLY A 202 -25.28 -2.29 0.90
CA GLY A 202 -25.38 -1.63 2.19
C GLY A 202 -24.99 -2.49 3.40
N ASN A 203 -24.48 -3.71 3.20
CA ASN A 203 -23.81 -4.43 4.29
C ASN A 203 -22.55 -3.66 4.67
N TYR A 204 -22.12 -3.73 5.93
CA TYR A 204 -21.00 -2.91 6.38
C TYR A 204 -20.06 -3.62 7.34
N LEU A 205 -18.82 -3.10 7.38
CA LEU A 205 -17.89 -3.22 8.50
C LEU A 205 -17.79 -1.85 9.16
N LYS A 206 -17.92 -1.82 10.49
CA LYS A 206 -17.79 -0.63 11.34
C LYS A 206 -16.53 -0.73 12.17
N PHE A 207 -15.77 0.35 12.21
CA PHE A 207 -14.49 0.46 12.89
C PHE A 207 -14.64 1.32 14.14
N GLU A 208 -14.14 0.81 15.26
CA GLU A 208 -14.02 1.56 16.51
C GLU A 208 -12.54 1.63 16.89
N TYR A 209 -12.10 2.82 17.31
CA TYR A 209 -10.71 3.10 17.63
C TYR A 209 -10.51 3.31 19.12
N ASP A 210 -9.38 2.84 19.64
CA ASP A 210 -8.81 3.33 20.88
C ASP A 210 -7.65 4.26 20.52
N LYS A 211 -7.87 5.56 20.71
CA LYS A 211 -6.98 6.64 20.23
C LYS A 211 -6.72 6.48 18.73
N ASP A 212 -5.55 5.98 18.34
CA ASP A 212 -5.09 5.90 16.96
C ASP A 212 -5.10 4.49 16.37
N VAL A 213 -5.40 3.46 17.16
CA VAL A 213 -5.40 2.07 16.72
C VAL A 213 -6.83 1.53 16.64
N VAL A 214 -7.08 0.64 15.67
CA VAL A 214 -8.38 -0.04 15.52
C VAL A 214 -8.56 -0.98 16.71
N ALA A 215 -9.53 -0.72 17.57
CA ALA A 215 -9.82 -1.60 18.71
C ALA A 215 -10.78 -2.73 18.35
N LYS A 216 -11.76 -2.43 17.47
CA LYS A 216 -12.82 -3.37 17.08
C LYS A 216 -13.28 -3.13 15.65
N VAL A 217 -13.54 -4.22 14.93
CA VAL A 217 -14.27 -4.20 13.66
C VAL A 217 -15.52 -5.06 13.80
N GLU A 218 -16.69 -4.51 13.49
CA GLU A 218 -17.99 -5.16 13.65
C GLU A 218 -18.77 -5.14 12.33
N ASP A 219 -19.37 -6.25 11.94
CA ASP A 219 -20.23 -6.29 10.76
C ASP A 219 -21.70 -5.96 11.08
N ASN A 220 -22.56 -5.90 10.07
CA ASN A 220 -24.00 -5.67 10.22
C ASN A 220 -24.76 -6.81 10.92
N ALA A 221 -24.14 -7.98 11.13
CA ALA A 221 -24.69 -9.10 11.88
C ALA A 221 -24.22 -9.11 13.35
N GLY A 222 -23.42 -8.13 13.78
CA GLY A 222 -22.87 -8.03 15.14
C GLY A 222 -21.70 -8.97 15.41
N ARG A 223 -21.15 -9.64 14.39
CA ARG A 223 -19.90 -10.41 14.49
C ARG A 223 -18.74 -9.42 14.62
N ARG A 224 -17.75 -9.76 15.44
CA ARG A 224 -16.69 -8.82 15.85
C ARG A 224 -15.30 -9.42 15.73
N LEU A 225 -14.38 -8.59 15.27
CA LEU A 225 -12.94 -8.73 15.46
C LEU A 225 -12.51 -7.76 16.57
N ASN A 226 -11.77 -8.24 17.56
CA ASN A 226 -11.19 -7.41 18.62
C ASN A 226 -9.67 -7.48 18.56
N PHE A 227 -9.04 -6.32 18.71
CA PHE A 227 -7.60 -6.16 18.53
C PHE A 227 -6.94 -5.86 19.88
N LYS A 228 -5.81 -6.50 20.14
CA LYS A 228 -4.93 -6.16 21.26
C LYS A 228 -3.57 -5.79 20.71
N TYR A 229 -2.91 -4.82 21.32
CA TYR A 229 -1.66 -4.26 20.83
C TYR A 229 -0.54 -4.38 21.86
N TYR A 230 0.70 -4.40 21.37
CA TYR A 230 1.88 -4.05 22.15
C TYR A 230 1.95 -2.53 22.37
N GLN A 231 2.85 -2.08 23.25
CA GLN A 231 3.01 -0.65 23.56
C GLN A 231 3.45 0.19 22.35
N ASN A 232 4.21 -0.41 21.42
CA ASN A 232 4.62 0.23 20.16
C ASN A 232 3.53 0.21 19.06
N LYS A 233 2.26 -0.02 19.43
CA LYS A 233 1.11 -0.04 18.51
C LYS A 233 1.15 -1.15 17.44
N LYS A 234 2.03 -2.15 17.57
CA LYS A 234 1.96 -3.39 16.78
C LYS A 234 0.88 -4.32 17.32
N VAL A 235 0.10 -4.93 16.43
CA VAL A 235 -0.99 -5.82 16.86
C VAL A 235 -0.40 -7.07 17.47
N LYS A 236 -0.82 -7.41 18.68
CA LYS A 236 -0.40 -8.59 19.43
C LYS A 236 -1.28 -9.79 19.14
N SER A 237 -2.59 -9.57 19.10
CA SER A 237 -3.56 -10.62 18.81
C SER A 237 -4.84 -10.05 18.25
N ILE A 238 -5.50 -10.81 17.38
CA ILE A 238 -6.84 -10.50 16.87
C ILE A 238 -7.75 -11.68 17.16
N THR A 239 -8.83 -11.43 17.91
CA THR A 239 -9.84 -12.44 18.23
C THR A 239 -11.09 -12.21 17.41
N GLY A 240 -11.64 -13.27 16.80
CA GLY A 240 -12.91 -13.26 16.08
C GLY A 240 -14.01 -14.06 16.79
N PRO A 241 -15.16 -14.26 16.13
CA PRO A 241 -16.23 -15.12 16.63
C PRO A 241 -15.77 -16.55 16.92
N ASN A 242 -16.54 -17.27 17.75
CA ASN A 242 -16.33 -18.69 18.06
C ASN A 242 -14.94 -19.05 18.61
N GLY A 243 -14.26 -18.09 19.26
CA GLY A 243 -12.93 -18.31 19.85
C GLY A 243 -11.78 -18.34 18.85
N LEU A 244 -12.01 -17.94 17.59
CA LEU A 244 -10.93 -17.76 16.62
C LEU A 244 -9.94 -16.72 17.14
N ASN A 245 -8.66 -17.02 17.02
CA ASN A 245 -7.58 -16.15 17.48
C ASN A 245 -6.39 -16.21 16.53
N VAL A 246 -5.82 -15.05 16.24
CA VAL A 246 -4.53 -14.91 15.56
C VAL A 246 -3.55 -14.26 16.52
N ASP A 247 -2.35 -14.82 16.64
CA ASP A 247 -1.27 -14.25 17.45
C ASP A 247 -0.12 -13.77 16.56
N TYR A 248 0.42 -12.61 16.92
CA TYR A 248 1.50 -11.93 16.20
C TYR A 248 2.70 -11.70 17.13
N LYS A 249 3.90 -11.93 16.60
CA LYS A 249 5.17 -11.67 17.27
C LYS A 249 6.06 -10.83 16.37
N PHE A 250 6.86 -9.98 17.01
CA PHE A 250 7.76 -9.06 16.33
C PHE A 250 9.19 -9.24 16.84
N ALA A 251 10.16 -9.06 15.96
CA ALA A 251 11.57 -8.88 16.23
C ALA A 251 11.93 -7.41 15.93
N ASN A 252 13.08 -6.93 16.42
CA ASN A 252 13.56 -5.56 16.16
C ASN A 252 12.51 -4.45 16.39
N LEU A 253 11.59 -4.69 17.34
CA LEU A 253 10.37 -3.91 17.61
C LEU A 253 9.31 -3.94 16.50
N ASP A 254 9.69 -3.80 15.23
CA ASP A 254 8.76 -3.53 14.13
C ASP A 254 8.72 -4.62 13.04
N ASP A 255 9.61 -5.61 13.07
CA ASP A 255 9.65 -6.69 12.07
C ASP A 255 8.74 -7.83 12.50
N LEU A 256 7.69 -8.13 11.73
CA LEU A 256 6.79 -9.23 12.05
C LEU A 256 7.50 -10.58 11.91
N SER A 257 7.92 -11.18 13.02
CA SER A 257 8.71 -12.40 13.02
C SER A 257 7.87 -13.69 12.99
N SER A 258 6.62 -13.65 13.48
CA SER A 258 5.74 -14.81 13.44
C SER A 258 4.26 -14.47 13.48
N VAL A 259 3.48 -15.25 12.73
CA VAL A 259 2.02 -15.25 12.77
C VAL A 259 1.52 -16.66 13.04
N LYS A 260 0.73 -16.84 14.09
CA LYS A 260 -0.08 -18.05 14.30
C LYS A 260 -1.52 -17.72 13.90
N ASN A 261 -1.91 -18.14 12.71
CA ASN A 261 -3.21 -17.79 12.13
C ASN A 261 -4.39 -18.49 12.84
N ALA A 262 -5.62 -18.13 12.45
CA ALA A 262 -6.84 -18.63 13.06
C ALA A 262 -6.98 -20.16 12.99
N TRP A 263 -6.38 -20.77 11.97
CA TRP A 263 -6.30 -22.22 11.76
C TRP A 263 -5.13 -22.91 12.48
N GLN A 264 -4.52 -22.22 13.45
CA GLN A 264 -3.39 -22.71 14.26
C GLN A 264 -2.12 -23.04 13.46
N LYS A 265 -1.99 -22.49 12.25
CA LYS A 265 -0.81 -22.62 11.41
C LYS A 265 0.16 -21.48 11.71
N THR A 266 1.42 -21.83 11.95
CA THR A 266 2.47 -20.86 12.28
C THR A 266 3.33 -20.57 11.06
N TYR A 267 3.46 -19.30 10.73
CA TYR A 267 4.35 -18.74 9.72
C TYR A 267 5.43 -17.94 10.43
N THR A 268 6.63 -17.94 9.88
CA THR A 268 7.75 -17.15 10.40
C THR A 268 8.42 -16.37 9.29
N TYR A 269 9.00 -15.23 9.65
CA TYR A 269 9.59 -14.29 8.72
C TYR A 269 10.94 -13.83 9.25
N GLU A 270 11.89 -13.66 8.34
CA GLU A 270 13.25 -13.16 8.62
C GLU A 270 13.52 -11.93 7.76
N TYR A 271 14.30 -11.00 8.29
CA TYR A 271 14.54 -9.68 7.72
C TYR A 271 16.04 -9.39 7.68
N ASP A 272 16.46 -8.50 6.78
CA ASP A 272 17.77 -7.87 6.86
C ASP A 272 17.75 -6.62 7.75
N ASP A 273 18.91 -5.97 7.91
CA ASP A 273 19.06 -4.78 8.77
C ASP A 273 18.31 -3.54 8.23
N LEU A 274 17.80 -3.59 6.99
CA LEU A 274 17.00 -2.54 6.36
C LEU A 274 15.49 -2.85 6.41
N HIS A 275 15.08 -3.83 7.23
CA HIS A 275 13.69 -4.29 7.37
C HIS A 275 13.11 -4.95 6.11
N ASN A 276 13.95 -5.38 5.17
CA ASN A 276 13.48 -6.12 4.00
C ASN A 276 13.28 -7.60 4.34
N LEU A 277 12.09 -8.15 4.04
CA LEU A 277 11.76 -9.57 4.19
C LEU A 277 12.69 -10.44 3.34
N THR A 278 13.61 -11.17 3.96
CA THR A 278 14.54 -12.06 3.25
C THR A 278 14.04 -13.50 3.17
N LYS A 279 13.13 -13.91 4.05
CA LYS A 279 12.57 -15.26 4.06
C LYS A 279 11.20 -15.32 4.73
N ALA A 280 10.27 -16.06 4.14
CA ALA A 280 9.00 -16.43 4.77
C ALA A 280 8.87 -17.95 4.79
N SER A 281 8.56 -18.53 5.94
CA SER A 281 8.46 -19.98 6.15
C SER A 281 7.04 -20.40 6.49
N TRP A 282 6.62 -21.54 5.94
CA TRP A 282 5.31 -22.15 6.13
C TRP A 282 5.36 -23.26 7.21
N PRO A 283 4.20 -23.68 7.74
CA PRO A 283 4.12 -24.73 8.76
C PRO A 283 4.73 -26.08 8.35
N ASP A 284 4.79 -26.37 7.05
CA ASP A 284 5.38 -27.59 6.49
C ASP A 284 6.91 -27.49 6.29
N LYS A 285 7.53 -26.44 6.84
CA LYS A 285 8.97 -26.12 6.79
C LYS A 285 9.49 -25.71 5.41
N THR A 286 8.62 -25.63 4.40
CA THR A 286 8.98 -24.99 3.13
C THR A 286 9.03 -23.47 3.30
N PHE A 287 9.76 -22.78 2.43
CA PHE A 287 9.93 -21.33 2.53
C PHE A 287 10.18 -20.72 1.15
N ILE A 288 9.97 -19.41 1.07
CA ILE A 288 10.50 -18.57 0.00
C ILE A 288 11.71 -17.80 0.51
N SER A 289 12.60 -17.37 -0.37
CA SER A 289 13.67 -16.43 -0.01
C SER A 289 13.77 -15.30 -1.02
N ILE A 290 14.13 -14.12 -0.55
CA ILE A 290 14.23 -12.89 -1.34
C ILE A 290 15.61 -12.27 -1.09
N LYS A 291 16.24 -11.79 -2.15
CA LYS A 291 17.50 -11.04 -2.06
C LYS A 291 17.32 -9.66 -2.64
N TYR A 292 18.04 -8.71 -2.06
CA TYR A 292 17.94 -7.29 -2.37
C TYR A 292 19.29 -6.73 -2.82
N ASP A 293 19.22 -5.72 -3.68
CA ASP A 293 20.31 -4.77 -3.88
C ASP A 293 20.43 -3.89 -2.62
N LYS A 294 21.64 -3.80 -2.05
CA LYS A 294 21.88 -3.11 -0.77
C LYS A 294 21.80 -1.58 -0.82
N GLN A 295 21.75 -0.98 -2.01
CA GLN A 295 21.71 0.47 -2.17
C GLN A 295 20.32 0.95 -2.61
N LYS A 296 19.62 0.13 -3.40
CA LYS A 296 18.36 0.50 -4.04
C LYS A 296 17.13 -0.22 -3.47
N ASP A 297 17.33 -1.21 -2.60
CA ASP A 297 16.28 -2.11 -2.09
C ASP A 297 15.50 -2.85 -3.20
N TRP A 298 16.12 -3.01 -4.36
CA TRP A 298 15.52 -3.74 -5.48
C TRP A 298 15.65 -5.23 -5.29
N VAL A 299 14.58 -5.98 -5.53
CA VAL A 299 14.63 -7.44 -5.46
C VAL A 299 15.50 -7.98 -6.60
N THR A 300 16.61 -8.63 -6.28
CA THR A 300 17.58 -9.18 -7.25
C THR A 300 17.49 -10.69 -7.40
N ALA A 301 16.92 -11.39 -6.42
CA ALA A 301 16.57 -12.80 -6.58
C ALA A 301 15.37 -13.18 -5.73
N PHE A 302 14.60 -14.16 -6.21
CA PHE A 302 13.48 -14.77 -5.51
C PHE A 302 13.57 -16.29 -5.67
N ALA A 303 13.44 -17.04 -4.57
CA ALA A 303 13.29 -18.48 -4.62
C ALA A 303 11.90 -18.85 -4.10
N ASP A 304 11.15 -19.63 -4.87
CA ASP A 304 9.85 -20.13 -4.45
C ASP A 304 9.98 -21.39 -3.57
N ARG A 305 8.83 -21.88 -3.07
CA ARG A 305 8.77 -23.04 -2.16
C ARG A 305 9.16 -24.36 -2.83
N ASP A 306 9.15 -24.40 -4.17
CA ASP A 306 9.61 -25.53 -4.98
C ASP A 306 11.11 -25.43 -5.32
N LYS A 307 11.79 -24.43 -4.76
CA LYS A 307 13.22 -24.14 -4.93
C LYS A 307 13.61 -23.73 -6.34
N CYS A 308 12.65 -23.29 -7.15
CA CYS A 308 12.99 -22.59 -8.37
C CYS A 308 13.46 -21.18 -8.02
N VAL A 309 14.54 -20.74 -8.66
CA VAL A 309 15.18 -19.46 -8.40
C VAL A 309 15.03 -18.55 -9.61
N GLU A 310 14.45 -17.38 -9.37
CA GLU A 310 14.39 -16.26 -10.29
C GLU A 310 15.52 -15.29 -9.95
N SER A 311 16.32 -14.91 -10.94
CA SER A 311 17.38 -13.90 -10.83
C SER A 311 17.05 -12.72 -11.72
N TYR A 312 17.04 -11.52 -11.14
CA TYR A 312 16.65 -10.29 -11.81
C TYR A 312 17.85 -9.39 -12.07
N LYS A 313 17.84 -8.73 -13.23
CA LYS A 313 18.78 -7.67 -13.59
C LYS A 313 18.00 -6.46 -14.06
N TYR A 314 18.39 -5.28 -13.60
CA TYR A 314 17.79 -4.00 -13.95
C TYR A 314 18.86 -3.13 -14.60
N GLU A 315 18.59 -2.68 -15.81
CA GLU A 315 19.55 -1.99 -16.66
C GLU A 315 18.88 -0.78 -17.31
N PHE A 316 19.69 0.21 -17.63
CA PHE A 316 19.25 1.52 -18.10
C PHE A 316 19.95 1.84 -19.41
N SER A 317 19.24 2.50 -20.32
CA SER A 317 19.82 3.02 -21.54
C SER A 317 20.95 3.99 -21.21
N GLN A 318 22.06 3.89 -21.93
CA GLN A 318 23.18 4.84 -21.76
C GLN A 318 22.81 6.25 -22.24
N ASN A 319 21.92 6.33 -23.23
CA ASN A 319 21.55 7.60 -23.88
C ASN A 319 20.34 8.25 -23.19
N ASP A 320 19.44 7.46 -22.61
CA ASP A 320 18.22 7.94 -21.96
C ASP A 320 17.84 7.09 -20.73
N PRO A 321 18.68 7.09 -19.68
CA PRO A 321 18.52 6.19 -18.53
C PRO A 321 17.22 6.43 -17.74
N ASN A 322 16.63 7.62 -17.82
CA ASN A 322 15.42 7.94 -17.06
C ASN A 322 14.16 7.43 -17.75
N ASN A 323 14.15 7.35 -19.08
CA ASN A 323 12.96 7.03 -19.84
C ASN A 323 13.05 5.71 -20.60
N HIS A 324 14.24 5.16 -20.80
CA HIS A 324 14.45 3.86 -21.42
C HIS A 324 15.25 2.94 -20.52
N TYR A 325 14.60 1.90 -20.02
CA TYR A 325 15.20 0.89 -19.15
C TYR A 325 14.61 -0.49 -19.41
N TRP A 326 15.29 -1.52 -18.94
CA TRP A 326 14.80 -2.89 -19.04
C TRP A 326 15.16 -3.73 -17.82
N SER A 327 14.37 -4.78 -17.67
CA SER A 327 14.53 -5.79 -16.64
C SER A 327 14.62 -7.14 -17.29
N SER A 328 15.57 -7.96 -16.88
CA SER A 328 15.71 -9.34 -17.32
C SER A 328 15.51 -10.29 -16.15
N VAL A 329 14.79 -11.38 -16.37
CA VAL A 329 14.56 -12.43 -15.37
C VAL A 329 14.92 -13.79 -15.94
N LYS A 330 15.71 -14.55 -15.19
CA LYS A 330 16.00 -15.95 -15.46
C LYS A 330 15.48 -16.82 -14.34
N LYS A 331 14.60 -17.78 -14.66
CA LYS A 331 14.08 -18.77 -13.72
C LYS A 331 14.75 -20.12 -13.94
N VAL A 332 15.35 -20.66 -12.89
CA VAL A 332 16.02 -21.97 -12.89
C VAL A 332 15.35 -22.88 -11.87
N CYS A 333 14.89 -24.05 -12.32
CA CYS A 333 14.36 -25.10 -11.46
C CYS A 333 15.32 -26.30 -11.51
N GLY A 334 15.99 -26.61 -10.40
CA GLY A 334 17.05 -27.61 -10.40
C GLY A 334 18.23 -27.21 -11.31
N LYS A 335 18.38 -27.89 -12.46
CA LYS A 335 19.41 -27.57 -13.47
C LYS A 335 18.83 -26.95 -14.75
N GLU A 336 17.51 -26.84 -14.84
CA GLU A 336 16.82 -26.42 -16.06
C GLU A 336 16.46 -24.94 -16.00
N VAL A 337 16.73 -24.22 -17.08
CA VAL A 337 16.20 -22.87 -17.29
C VAL A 337 14.78 -23.01 -17.81
N VAL A 338 13.80 -22.64 -16.98
CA VAL A 338 12.37 -22.76 -17.32
C VAL A 338 11.78 -21.45 -17.84
N ALA A 339 12.45 -20.32 -17.57
CA ALA A 339 12.12 -19.03 -18.16
C ALA A 339 13.37 -18.16 -18.34
N ASP A 340 13.46 -17.47 -19.46
CA ASP A 340 14.45 -16.43 -19.74
C ASP A 340 13.73 -15.28 -20.47
N ASN A 341 13.42 -14.23 -19.72
CA ASN A 341 12.55 -13.16 -20.18
C ASN A 341 13.21 -11.78 -20.03
N LYS A 342 12.87 -10.87 -20.93
CA LYS A 342 13.29 -9.45 -20.89
C LYS A 342 12.07 -8.57 -21.09
N TYR A 343 11.96 -7.50 -20.30
CA TYR A 343 10.92 -6.48 -20.39
C TYR A 343 11.58 -5.12 -20.52
N GLU A 344 11.29 -4.41 -21.60
CA GLU A 344 11.90 -3.13 -21.94
C GLU A 344 10.82 -2.06 -22.04
N PHE A 345 11.07 -0.92 -21.42
CA PHE A 345 10.09 0.14 -21.21
C PHE A 345 10.62 1.46 -21.76
N TRP A 346 9.81 2.14 -22.56
CA TRP A 346 10.06 3.50 -23.03
C TRP A 346 8.98 4.42 -22.50
N HIS A 347 9.39 5.47 -21.81
CA HIS A 347 8.51 6.54 -21.36
C HIS A 347 8.73 7.78 -22.22
N GLN A 348 7.71 8.62 -22.33
CA GLN A 348 7.82 9.92 -22.96
C GLN A 348 7.16 10.97 -22.08
N GLN A 349 7.77 12.16 -22.02
CA GLN A 349 7.20 13.30 -21.31
C GLN A 349 6.19 14.02 -22.20
N ARG A 350 5.02 14.32 -21.64
CA ARG A 350 4.01 15.20 -22.22
C ARG A 350 4.38 16.68 -22.01
N PRO A 351 3.76 17.60 -22.78
CA PRO A 351 3.96 19.04 -22.59
C PRO A 351 3.59 19.56 -21.19
N ASP A 352 2.69 18.88 -20.48
CA ASP A 352 2.30 19.17 -19.10
C ASP A 352 3.33 18.67 -18.06
N GLY A 353 4.42 18.06 -18.51
CA GLY A 353 5.48 17.52 -17.67
C GLY A 353 5.26 16.08 -17.19
N GLN A 354 4.08 15.47 -17.44
CA GLN A 354 3.79 14.10 -17.03
C GLN A 354 4.46 13.08 -17.96
N TYR A 355 5.01 12.01 -17.39
CA TYR A 355 5.54 10.89 -18.16
C TYR A 355 4.47 9.82 -18.35
N PHE A 356 4.39 9.25 -19.55
CA PHE A 356 3.57 8.09 -19.83
C PHE A 356 4.40 6.98 -20.47
N LEU A 357 3.99 5.74 -20.24
CA LEU A 357 4.59 4.58 -20.91
C LEU A 357 4.18 4.62 -22.39
N GLN A 358 5.16 4.89 -23.25
CA GLN A 358 4.97 5.02 -24.70
C GLN A 358 5.10 3.66 -25.39
N ARG A 359 6.00 2.79 -24.95
CA ARG A 359 6.22 1.49 -25.58
C ARG A 359 6.67 0.45 -24.56
N VAL A 360 6.25 -0.80 -24.77
CA VAL A 360 6.71 -1.97 -24.02
C VAL A 360 7.11 -3.03 -25.02
N MET A 361 8.34 -3.54 -24.89
CA MET A 361 8.80 -4.69 -25.64
C MET A 361 9.12 -5.81 -24.65
N THR A 362 8.49 -6.97 -24.85
CA THR A 362 8.65 -8.14 -24.00
C THR A 362 9.20 -9.29 -24.82
N THR A 363 10.30 -9.88 -24.36
CA THR A 363 10.83 -11.14 -24.86
C THR A 363 10.53 -12.23 -23.84
N VAL A 364 9.76 -13.25 -24.20
CA VAL A 364 9.47 -14.42 -23.35
C VAL A 364 10.01 -15.66 -24.03
N ASN A 365 11.03 -16.29 -23.43
CA ASN A 365 11.68 -17.49 -23.98
C ASN A 365 12.04 -17.35 -25.48
N GLY A 366 12.52 -16.16 -25.88
CA GLY A 366 12.88 -15.81 -27.26
C GLY A 366 11.75 -15.24 -28.12
N ASN A 367 10.49 -15.34 -27.71
CA ASN A 367 9.37 -14.75 -28.45
C ASN A 367 9.18 -13.28 -28.09
N VAL A 368 9.15 -12.39 -29.09
CA VAL A 368 9.04 -10.95 -28.89
C VAL A 368 7.61 -10.46 -29.12
N THR A 369 7.11 -9.66 -28.18
CA THR A 369 5.88 -8.87 -28.31
C THR A 369 6.25 -7.40 -28.13
N ASP A 370 5.77 -6.55 -29.02
CA ASP A 370 6.07 -5.12 -29.04
C ASP A 370 4.77 -4.32 -29.14
N ILE A 371 4.54 -3.45 -28.16
CA ILE A 371 3.31 -2.66 -28.01
C ILE A 371 3.72 -1.20 -27.87
N SER A 372 3.23 -0.34 -28.74
CA SER A 372 3.52 1.09 -28.83
C SER A 372 2.26 1.93 -28.88
#